data_AF-A0A259BMB7-F1
#
_entry.id   AF-A0A259BMB7-F1
#
_cell.length_a   1.000
_cell.length_b   1.000
_cell.length_c   1.000
_cell.angle_alpha   90.00
_cell.angle_beta   90.00
_cell.angle_gamma   90.00
#
_symmetry.space_group_name_H-M   'P 1'
#
loop_
_entity.id
_entity.type
_entity.pdbx_description
1 polymer ?
#
loop_
_entity_poly.entity_id
_entity_poly.type
_entity_poly.pdbx_seq_one_letter_code
_entity_poly.pdbx_strand_id
1 'polypeptide(L)'
;MSLASAGDAHYRLVAEAEPETNSLLRVLEPFVIHDVVPTRVDVARLGSGADAVLCIDIRFGADAPLAARLAARLETMVTVRTCRLTDMSAAMDTAA
;
A
#
# COMPACT_ATOMS: atom_id res chain seq x y z
N MET A 1 -5.30 -26.78 7.87
CA MET A 1 -5.50 -25.35 7.58
C MET A 1 -4.35 -24.95 6.68
N SER A 2 -4.56 -24.96 5.37
CA SER A 2 -3.49 -24.68 4.40
C SER A 2 -3.29 -23.17 4.38
N LEU A 3 -2.12 -22.70 4.82
CA LEU A 3 -1.67 -21.34 4.54
C LEU A 3 -1.52 -21.28 3.01
N ALA A 4 -2.51 -20.69 2.33
CA ALA A 4 -2.46 -20.52 0.89
C ALA A 4 -1.12 -19.91 0.52
N SER A 5 -0.47 -20.49 -0.49
CA SER A 5 0.78 -20.00 -1.09
C SER A 5 0.71 -18.49 -1.15
N ALA A 6 1.74 -17.82 -0.62
CA ALA A 6 1.94 -16.39 -0.83
C ALA A 6 1.81 -16.14 -2.33
N GLY A 7 0.65 -15.62 -2.75
CA GLY A 7 0.42 -15.23 -4.13
C GLY A 7 1.44 -14.17 -4.45
N ASP A 8 2.09 -14.30 -5.60
CA ASP A 8 3.02 -13.28 -6.09
C ASP A 8 2.38 -11.90 -5.93
N ALA A 9 3.15 -10.91 -5.49
CA ALA A 9 2.60 -9.58 -5.27
C ALA A 9 2.15 -8.99 -6.61
N HIS A 10 0.85 -9.00 -6.87
CA HIS A 10 0.25 -8.46 -8.10
C HIS A 10 0.16 -6.94 -8.08
N TYR A 11 0.13 -6.33 -6.90
CA TYR A 11 -0.06 -4.89 -6.77
C TYR A 11 0.99 -4.24 -5.88
N ARG A 12 1.37 -3.02 -6.27
CA ARG A 12 2.13 -2.08 -5.47
C ARG A 12 1.28 -0.87 -5.17
N LEU A 13 1.17 -0.50 -3.90
CA LEU A 13 0.54 0.72 -3.45
C LEU A 13 1.58 1.60 -2.76
N VAL A 14 1.74 2.82 -3.26
CA VAL A 14 2.61 3.84 -2.66
C VAL A 14 1.73 4.94 -2.10
N ALA A 15 1.82 5.16 -0.79
CA ALA A 15 1.12 6.21 -0.08
C ALA A 15 2.12 7.20 0.53
N GLU A 16 1.85 8.49 0.37
CA GLU A 16 2.53 9.56 1.08
C GLU A 16 1.59 10.10 2.15
N ALA A 17 1.99 9.97 3.41
CA ALA A 17 1.19 10.36 4.56
C ALA A 17 1.88 11.40 5.44
N GLU A 18 1.09 12.15 6.21
CA GLU A 18 1.60 12.99 7.28
C GLU A 18 2.38 12.13 8.29
N PRO A 19 3.58 12.56 8.74
CA PRO A 19 4.43 11.79 9.66
C PRO A 19 3.97 11.93 11.12
N GLU A 20 2.68 11.72 11.37
CA GLU A 20 2.03 11.73 12.68
C GLU A 20 2.21 10.40 13.42
N THR A 21 1.86 10.42 14.71
CA THR A 21 1.72 9.22 15.51
C THR A 21 0.72 8.26 14.85
N ASN A 22 1.12 6.99 14.72
CA ASN A 22 0.31 5.91 14.16
C ASN A 22 -0.03 6.02 12.66
N SER A 23 0.60 6.90 11.89
CA SER A 23 0.31 7.01 10.44
C SER A 23 0.47 5.69 9.69
N LEU A 24 1.52 4.92 9.97
CA LEU A 24 1.71 3.59 9.38
C LEU A 24 0.56 2.64 9.74
N LEU A 25 0.13 2.62 11.00
CA LEU A 25 -0.96 1.75 11.45
C LEU A 25 -2.28 2.12 10.79
N ARG A 26 -2.58 3.43 10.65
CA ARG A 26 -3.77 3.92 9.94
C ARG A 26 -3.77 3.51 8.47
N VAL A 27 -2.61 3.53 7.81
CA VAL A 27 -2.48 3.08 6.41
C VAL A 27 -2.63 1.56 6.28
N LEU A 28 -2.19 0.79 7.27
CA LEU A 28 -2.34 -0.67 7.27
C LEU A 28 -3.73 -1.15 7.71
N GLU A 29 -4.51 -0.32 8.42
CA GLU A 29 -5.83 -0.68 8.93
C GLU A 29 -6.79 -1.23 7.83
N PRO A 30 -6.93 -0.61 6.64
CA PRO A 30 -7.78 -1.15 5.58
C PRO A 30 -7.36 -2.55 5.11
N PHE A 31 -6.06 -2.85 5.10
CA PHE A 31 -5.56 -4.17 4.72
C PHE A 31 -6.02 -5.23 5.73
N VAL A 32 -5.95 -4.90 7.03
CA VAL A 32 -6.44 -5.78 8.11
C VAL A 32 -7.96 -5.95 8.04
N ILE A 33 -8.72 -4.88 7.83
CA ILE A 33 -10.19 -4.93 7.71
C ILE A 33 -10.63 -5.82 6.55
N HIS A 34 -9.87 -5.83 5.46
CA HIS A 34 -10.19 -6.58 4.25
C HIS A 34 -9.48 -7.93 4.13
N ASP A 35 -8.81 -8.39 5.18
CA ASP A 35 -8.06 -9.66 5.22
C ASP A 35 -7.03 -9.79 4.09
N VAL A 36 -6.39 -8.68 3.73
CA VAL A 36 -5.31 -8.65 2.74
C VAL A 36 -3.98 -8.54 3.48
N VAL A 37 -3.14 -9.57 3.35
CA VAL A 37 -1.82 -9.60 3.97
C VAL A 37 -0.79 -8.99 3.02
N PRO A 38 -0.10 -7.88 3.40
CA PRO A 38 1.02 -7.39 2.63
C PRO A 38 2.16 -8.41 2.58
N THR A 39 2.75 -8.60 1.40
CA THR A 39 3.95 -9.42 1.23
C THR A 39 5.23 -8.62 1.51
N ARG A 40 5.17 -7.29 1.37
CA ARG A 40 6.26 -6.37 1.72
C ARG A 40 5.71 -5.01 2.11
N VAL A 41 6.34 -4.39 3.11
CA VAL A 41 6.10 -2.99 3.50
C VAL A 41 7.45 -2.32 3.69
N ASP A 42 7.75 -1.34 2.84
CA ASP A 42 8.91 -0.46 3.02
C ASP A 42 8.41 0.92 3.48
N VAL A 43 9.09 1.52 4.44
CA VAL A 43 8.70 2.81 5.02
C VAL A 43 9.91 3.72 5.10
N ALA A 44 9.77 4.92 4.58
CA ALA A 44 10.79 5.96 4.64
C ALA A 44 10.17 7.27 5.10
N ARG A 45 10.85 7.95 6.03
CA ARG A 45 10.56 9.36 6.32
C ARG A 45 11.43 10.21 5.42
N LEU A 46 10.81 11.05 4.60
CA LEU A 46 11.48 11.97 3.70
C LEU A 46 11.30 13.40 4.20
N GLY A 47 12.31 14.25 4.01
CA GLY A 47 12.30 15.64 4.48
C GLY A 47 12.44 15.81 6.00
N SER A 48 12.27 17.05 6.48
CA SER A 48 12.36 17.40 7.90
C SER A 48 11.42 18.55 8.24
N GLY A 49 11.03 18.68 9.52
CA GLY A 49 10.13 19.75 9.96
C GLY A 49 8.74 19.66 9.35
N ALA A 50 8.18 20.81 8.93
CA ALA A 50 6.83 20.91 8.38
C ALA A 50 6.65 20.22 7.01
N ASP A 51 7.74 20.06 6.26
CA ASP A 51 7.72 19.42 4.93
C ASP A 51 7.97 17.91 5.00
N ALA A 52 8.13 17.34 6.21
CA ALA A 52 8.36 15.92 6.36
C ALA A 52 7.15 15.11 5.89
N VAL A 53 7.42 13.99 5.22
CA VAL A 53 6.40 13.05 4.73
C VAL A 53 6.82 11.62 5.06
N LEU A 54 5.83 10.78 5.35
CA LEU A 54 6.01 9.34 5.51
C LEU A 54 5.62 8.66 4.20
N CYS A 55 6.60 8.16 3.47
CA CYS A 55 6.39 7.37 2.27
C CYS A 55 6.29 5.88 2.65
N ILE A 56 5.20 5.24 2.25
CA ILE A 56 4.86 3.86 2.58
C ILE A 56 4.64 3.11 1.26
N ASP A 57 5.46 2.11 0.99
CA ASP A 57 5.39 1.26 -0.20
C ASP A 57 4.95 -0.14 0.23
N ILE A 58 3.78 -0.56 -0.24
CA ILE A 58 3.12 -1.80 0.14
C ILE A 58 2.98 -2.68 -1.10
N ARG A 59 3.48 -3.91 -1.01
CA ARG A 59 3.26 -4.95 -2.03
C ARG A 59 2.33 -6.01 -1.48
N PHE A 60 1.36 -6.44 -2.28
CA PHE A 60 0.33 -7.39 -1.85
C PHE A 60 -0.31 -8.11 -3.04
N GLY A 61 -0.94 -9.26 -2.75
CA GLY A 61 -1.82 -9.97 -3.68
C GLY A 61 -3.27 -9.72 -3.30
N ALA A 62 -4.12 -9.44 -4.30
CA ALA A 62 -5.57 -9.30 -4.16
C ALA A 62 -6.21 -9.33 -5.55
N ASP A 63 -7.52 -9.54 -5.62
CA ASP A 63 -8.27 -9.34 -6.87
C ASP A 63 -8.38 -7.85 -7.20
N ALA A 64 -8.41 -7.51 -8.50
CA ALA A 64 -8.43 -6.12 -8.98
C ALA A 64 -9.50 -5.21 -8.32
N PRO A 65 -10.76 -5.64 -8.11
CA PRO A 65 -11.76 -4.82 -7.43
C PRO A 65 -11.40 -4.49 -5.98
N LEU A 66 -10.71 -5.41 -5.29
CA LEU A 66 -10.28 -5.22 -3.91
C LEU A 66 -9.06 -4.31 -3.83
N ALA A 67 -8.09 -4.48 -4.73
CA ALA A 67 -6.93 -3.59 -4.84
C ALA A 67 -7.37 -2.14 -5.09
N ALA A 68 -8.29 -1.93 -6.03
CA ALA A 68 -8.87 -0.60 -6.30
C ALA A 68 -9.60 -0.02 -5.10
N ARG A 69 -10.34 -0.85 -4.35
CA ARG A 69 -11.04 -0.43 -3.12
C ARG A 69 -10.08 0.01 -2.03
N LEU A 70 -8.98 -0.72 -1.82
CA LEU A 70 -7.94 -0.37 -0.86
C LEU A 70 -7.31 0.99 -1.20
N ALA A 71 -6.96 1.20 -2.48
CA ALA A 71 -6.40 2.45 -2.94
C ALA A 71 -7.37 3.63 -2.73
N ALA A 72 -8.63 3.49 -3.17
CA ALA A 72 -9.67 4.50 -2.98
C ALA A 72 -9.90 4.82 -1.49
N ARG A 73 -9.84 3.81 -0.61
CA ARG A 73 -9.98 4.04 0.83
C ARG A 73 -8.83 4.89 1.37
N LEU A 74 -7.60 4.62 0.98
CA LEU A 74 -6.43 5.40 1.40
C LEU A 74 -6.46 6.83 0.85
N GLU A 75 -6.92 7.04 -0.40
CA GLU A 75 -7.09 8.39 -0.98
C GLU A 75 -8.07 9.27 -0.19
N THR A 76 -9.03 8.66 0.51
CA THR A 76 -10.01 9.41 1.33
C THR A 76 -9.51 9.69 2.76
N MET A 77 -8.35 9.17 3.16
CA MET A 77 -7.82 9.42 4.49
C MET A 77 -7.22 10.82 4.56
N VAL A 78 -7.65 11.60 5.55
CA VAL A 78 -7.18 12.99 5.76
C VAL A 78 -5.66 13.09 5.87
N THR A 79 -5.01 12.08 6.43
CA THR A 79 -3.55 12.05 6.63
C THR A 79 -2.77 11.57 5.40
N VAL A 80 -3.42 11.13 4.33
CA VAL A 80 -2.77 10.65 3.11
C VAL A 80 -2.85 11.76 2.06
N ARG A 81 -1.69 12.26 1.64
CA ARG A 81 -1.58 13.31 0.61
C ARG A 81 -1.73 12.74 -0.79
N THR A 82 -1.05 11.62 -1.04
CA THR A 82 -1.09 10.93 -2.32
C THR A 82 -1.13 9.43 -2.09
N CYS A 83 -1.83 8.74 -2.99
CA CYS A 83 -1.87 7.29 -3.04
C CYS A 83 -1.80 6.90 -4.51
N ARG A 84 -0.98 5.89 -4.83
CA ARG A 84 -0.83 5.38 -6.20
C ARG A 84 -0.84 3.87 -6.17
N LEU A 85 -1.79 3.29 -6.88
CA LEU A 85 -1.86 1.85 -7.11
C LEU A 85 -1.24 1.54 -8.48
N THR A 86 -0.39 0.51 -8.54
CA THR A 86 0.21 0.01 -9.76
C THR A 86 0.02 -1.50 -9.82
N ASP A 87 -0.53 -1.98 -10.94
CA ASP A 87 -0.55 -3.40 -11.26
C ASP A 87 0.85 -3.83 -11.73
N MET A 88 1.48 -4.73 -10.99
CA MET A 88 2.83 -5.23 -11.25
C MET A 88 2.84 -6.37 -12.27
N SER A 89 1.70 -7.00 -12.56
CA SER A 89 1.62 -8.09 -13.54
C SER A 89 1.85 -7.58 -14.97
N ALA A 90 1.35 -6.38 -15.30
CA ALA A 90 1.56 -5.73 -16.59
C ALA A 90 3.03 -5.33 -16.85
N ALA A 91 3.83 -5.14 -15.79
CA ALA A 91 5.24 -4.78 -15.91
C ALA A 91 6.14 -5.98 -16.26
N MET A 92 5.72 -7.21 -15.95
CA MET A 92 6.48 -8.43 -16.25
C MET A 92 6.37 -8.84 -17.72
N ASP A 93 5.27 -8.54 -18.41
CA ASP A 93 5.09 -8.86 -19.84
C ASP A 93 5.95 -7.99 -20.79
N THR A 94 6.48 -6.86 -20.33
CA THR A 94 7.34 -6.00 -21.18
C THR A 94 8.80 -6.44 -21.20
N ALA A 95 9.18 -7.42 -20.38
CA ALA A 95 10.57 -7.87 -20.20
C ALA A 95 10.87 -9.28 -20.77
N ALA A 96 9.94 -9.86 -21.54
CA ALA A 96 10.07 -11.18 -22.15
C ALA A 96 10.25 -11.11 -23.68
#